data_AF-A0A961L7U4-F1
#
_entry.id   AF-A0A961L7U4-F1
#
_cell.length_a   1.000
_cell.length_b   1.000
_cell.length_c   1.000
_cell.angle_alpha   90.00
_cell.angle_beta   90.00
_cell.angle_gamma   90.00
#
_symmetry.space_group_name_H-M   'P 1'
#
loop_
_entity.id
_entity.type
_entity.pdbx_description
1 polymer ?
#
loop_
_entity_poly.entity_id
_entity_poly.type
_entity_poly.pdbx_seq_one_letter_code
_entity_poly.pdbx_strand_id
1 'polypeptide(L)'
;MKAKTPWLFILFWLFVSFLTLFPIYWLFVISVKPAVELFSTPEVLLTKVYWQNYIDVLNDATLRRYMMNSLIISSCNALLCTLLGFLACYALSRFDL
;
A
#
# COMPACT_ATOMS: atom_id res chain seq x y z
N MET A 1 38.40 -12.24 13.86
CA MET A 1 37.51 -12.24 12.68
C MET A 1 36.83 -13.61 12.59
N LYS A 2 35.61 -13.77 13.11
CA LYS A 2 34.77 -14.95 12.87
C LYS A 2 33.40 -14.42 12.44
N ALA A 3 33.04 -14.67 11.20
CA ALA A 3 31.75 -14.28 10.63
C ALA A 3 30.63 -14.85 11.51
N LYS A 4 29.91 -13.96 12.21
CA LYS A 4 28.66 -14.34 12.88
C LYS A 4 27.69 -14.73 11.78
N THR A 5 27.24 -15.98 11.81
CA THR A 5 26.33 -16.58 10.85
C THR A 5 25.12 -15.67 10.56
N PRO A 6 25.00 -15.09 9.35
CA PRO A 6 23.92 -14.16 9.02
C PRO A 6 22.57 -14.86 8.82
N TRP A 7 22.53 -16.19 8.88
CA TRP A 7 21.33 -17.00 8.64
C TRP A 7 20.17 -16.67 9.57
N LEU A 8 20.43 -16.40 10.86
CA LEU A 8 19.37 -16.00 11.79
C LEU A 8 18.79 -14.63 11.44
N PHE A 9 19.63 -13.70 11.00
CA PHE A 9 19.21 -12.37 10.56
C PHE A 9 18.41 -12.45 9.26
N ILE A 10 18.86 -13.26 8.30
CA ILE A 10 18.14 -13.49 7.04
C ILE A 10 16.78 -14.14 7.32
N LEU A 11 16.73 -15.17 8.16
CA LEU A 11 15.48 -15.84 8.54
C LEU A 11 14.52 -14.87 9.23
N PHE A 12 15.03 -14.02 10.11
CA PHE A 12 14.25 -12.97 10.76
C PHE A 12 13.62 -12.01 9.73
N TRP A 13 14.41 -11.48 8.79
CA TRP A 13 13.89 -10.58 7.75
C TRP A 13 12.92 -11.26 6.80
N LEU A 14 13.14 -12.52 6.45
CA LEU A 14 12.19 -13.31 5.66
C LEU A 14 10.86 -13.46 6.39
N PHE A 15 10.89 -13.76 7.69
CA PHE A 15 9.69 -13.88 8.51
C PHE A 15 8.93 -12.56 8.62
N VAL A 16 9.63 -11.45 8.90
CA VAL A 16 9.02 -10.11 8.93
C VAL A 16 8.42 -9.74 7.58
N SER A 17 9.12 -10.02 6.48
CA SER A 17 8.61 -9.77 5.12
C SER A 17 7.37 -10.59 4.81
N PHE A 18 7.33 -11.85 5.24
CA PHE A 18 6.15 -12.69 5.10
C PHE A 18 4.97 -12.12 5.88
N LEU A 19 5.18 -11.70 7.13
CA LEU A 19 4.14 -11.08 7.96
C LEU A 19 3.56 -9.79 7.38
N THR A 20 4.38 -8.99 6.68
CA THR A 20 3.91 -7.75 6.06
C THR A 20 3.24 -7.98 4.71
N LEU A 21 3.72 -8.94 3.92
CA LEU A 21 3.17 -9.23 2.59
C LEU A 21 1.90 -10.09 2.64
N PHE A 22 1.77 -10.96 3.64
CA PHE A 22 0.59 -11.82 3.79
C PHE A 22 -0.75 -11.05 3.82
N PRO A 23 -0.95 -9.99 4.64
CA PRO A 23 -2.20 -9.23 4.62
C PRO A 23 -2.44 -8.50 3.29
N ILE A 24 -1.38 -8.08 2.60
CA ILE A 24 -1.48 -7.45 1.27
C ILE A 24 -1.99 -8.48 0.25
N TYR A 25 -1.41 -9.68 0.26
CA TYR A 25 -1.87 -10.79 -0.56
C TYR A 25 -3.33 -11.14 -0.26
N TRP A 26 -3.69 -11.23 1.02
CA TRP A 26 -5.05 -11.55 1.44
C TRP A 26 -6.07 -10.52 0.94
N LEU A 27 -5.74 -9.23 1.05
CA LEU A 27 -6.58 -8.15 0.53
C LEU A 27 -6.78 -8.26 -0.98
N PHE A 28 -5.72 -8.59 -1.73
CA PHE A 28 -5.81 -8.83 -3.17
C PHE A 28 -6.69 -10.04 -3.50
N VAL A 29 -6.57 -11.14 -2.78
CA VAL A 29 -7.42 -12.33 -2.99
C VAL A 29 -8.90 -12.00 -2.73
N ILE A 30 -9.20 -11.22 -1.70
CA ILE A 30 -10.57 -10.77 -1.41
C ILE A 30 -11.12 -9.87 -2.51
N SER A 31 -10.33 -8.93 -3.04
CA SER A 31 -10.82 -7.96 -4.02
C SER A 31 -11.22 -8.60 -5.35
N VAL A 32 -10.64 -9.75 -5.71
CA VAL A 32 -10.96 -10.51 -6.92
C VAL A 32 -11.96 -11.64 -6.70
N LYS A 33 -12.56 -11.78 -5.51
CA LYS A 33 -13.58 -12.81 -5.21
C LYS A 33 -15.01 -12.25 -5.24
N PRO A 34 -16.01 -13.01 -5.71
CA PRO A 34 -17.42 -12.62 -5.60
C PRO A 34 -17.83 -12.44 -4.13
N ALA A 35 -18.70 -11.48 -3.84
CA ALA A 35 -19.15 -11.19 -2.47
C ALA A 35 -19.74 -12.41 -1.75
N VAL A 36 -20.41 -13.31 -2.47
CA VAL A 36 -21.00 -14.55 -1.92
C VAL A 36 -19.93 -15.51 -1.39
N GLU A 37 -18.77 -15.57 -2.05
CA GLU A 37 -17.66 -16.44 -1.63
C GLU A 37 -16.95 -15.88 -0.38
N LEU A 38 -17.06 -14.58 -0.12
CA LEU A 38 -16.47 -13.95 1.07
C LEU A 38 -17.17 -14.38 2.38
N PHE A 39 -18.45 -14.78 2.30
CA PHE A 39 -19.22 -15.29 3.45
C PHE A 39 -19.14 -16.82 3.59
N SER A 40 -18.45 -17.49 2.67
CA SER A 40 -18.22 -18.94 2.69
C SER A 40 -16.89 -19.28 3.39
N THR A 41 -16.48 -20.55 3.40
CA THR A 41 -15.19 -20.96 3.94
C THR A 41 -14.04 -20.20 3.27
N PRO A 42 -13.24 -19.41 4.02
CA PRO A 42 -12.23 -18.54 3.43
C PRO A 42 -11.06 -19.36 2.88
N GLU A 43 -10.99 -19.49 1.55
CA GLU A 43 -9.86 -20.08 0.85
C GLU A 43 -8.72 -19.06 0.69
N VAL A 44 -7.52 -19.44 1.15
CA VAL A 44 -6.31 -18.61 1.02
C VAL A 44 -5.82 -18.55 -0.42
N LEU A 45 -6.03 -19.64 -1.17
CA LEU A 45 -5.58 -19.74 -2.54
C LEU A 45 -6.59 -19.10 -3.49
N LEU A 46 -6.05 -18.47 -4.53
CA LEU A 46 -6.82 -17.90 -5.61
C LEU A 46 -7.14 -18.99 -6.64
N THR A 47 -8.39 -19.44 -6.66
CA THR A 47 -8.89 -20.45 -7.60
C THR A 47 -9.51 -19.84 -8.85
N LYS A 48 -10.24 -18.73 -8.70
CA LYS A 48 -10.88 -17.99 -9.81
C LYS A 48 -10.77 -16.49 -9.60
N VAL A 49 -10.67 -15.75 -10.71
CA VAL A 49 -10.56 -14.30 -10.70
C VAL A 49 -11.87 -13.69 -11.20
N TYR A 50 -12.50 -12.87 -10.38
CA TYR A 50 -13.76 -12.17 -10.69
C TYR A 50 -13.49 -10.68 -10.93
N TRP A 51 -13.16 -10.34 -12.18
CA TRP A 51 -12.81 -8.97 -12.59
C TRP A 51 -13.96 -7.97 -12.50
N GLN A 52 -15.20 -8.44 -12.44
CA GLN A 52 -16.38 -7.58 -12.41
C GLN A 52 -16.36 -6.62 -11.22
N ASN A 53 -15.83 -7.04 -10.06
CA ASN A 53 -15.65 -6.16 -8.89
C ASN A 53 -14.87 -4.88 -9.24
N TYR A 54 -13.81 -4.98 -10.03
CA TYR A 54 -13.01 -3.83 -10.45
C TYR A 54 -13.76 -2.97 -11.48
N ILE A 55 -14.44 -3.60 -12.43
CA ILE A 55 -15.23 -2.90 -13.44
C ILE A 55 -16.34 -2.09 -12.77
N ASP A 56 -17.05 -2.67 -11.82
CA ASP A 56 -18.16 -2.03 -11.10
C ASP A 56 -17.66 -0.82 -10.28
N VAL A 57 -16.55 -1.00 -9.54
CA VAL A 57 -15.95 0.09 -8.73
C VAL A 57 -15.44 1.23 -9.61
N LEU A 58 -14.82 0.94 -10.75
CA LEU A 58 -14.30 1.97 -11.66
C LEU A 58 -15.42 2.70 -12.42
N ASN A 59 -16.52 2.02 -12.71
CA ASN A 59 -17.68 2.60 -13.37
C ASN A 59 -18.56 3.42 -12.41
N ASP A 60 -18.56 3.11 -11.11
CA ASP A 60 -19.24 3.90 -10.09
C ASP A 60 -18.75 5.36 -10.08
N ALA A 61 -19.64 6.28 -10.46
CA ALA A 61 -19.34 7.70 -10.57
C ALA A 61 -18.98 8.36 -9.23
N THR A 62 -19.57 7.87 -8.13
CA THR A 62 -19.32 8.38 -6.78
C THR A 62 -17.93 7.97 -6.31
N LEU A 63 -17.59 6.69 -6.44
CA LEU A 63 -16.26 6.19 -6.09
C LEU A 63 -15.17 6.84 -6.95
N ARG A 64 -15.38 6.95 -8.26
CA ARG A 64 -14.44 7.64 -9.15
C ARG A 64 -14.21 9.10 -8.74
N ARG A 65 -15.25 9.81 -8.33
CA ARG A 65 -15.12 11.18 -7.80
C ARG A 65 -14.31 11.22 -6.50
N TYR A 66 -14.52 10.28 -5.58
CA TYR A 66 -13.75 10.20 -4.34
C TYR A 66 -12.28 9.87 -4.58
N MET A 67 -11.98 8.96 -5.50
CA MET A 67 -10.62 8.64 -5.92
C MET A 67 -9.92 9.87 -6.51
N MET A 68 -10.61 10.60 -7.39
CA MET A 68 -10.06 11.81 -8.01
C MET A 68 -9.82 12.93 -7.00
N ASN A 69 -10.78 13.20 -6.12
CA ASN A 69 -10.61 14.18 -5.05
C ASN A 69 -9.40 13.85 -4.16
N SER A 70 -9.26 12.58 -3.77
CA SER A 70 -8.15 12.14 -2.93
C SER A 70 -6.81 12.30 -3.63
N LEU A 71 -6.74 11.97 -4.92
CA LEU A 71 -5.53 12.12 -5.73
C LEU A 71 -5.12 13.58 -5.89
N ILE A 72 -6.09 14.48 -6.13
CA ILE A 72 -5.83 15.92 -6.23
C ILE A 72 -5.33 16.45 -4.89
N ILE A 73 -6.05 16.18 -3.80
CA ILE A 73 -5.71 16.69 -2.47
C ILE A 73 -4.34 16.17 -2.01
N SER A 74 -4.08 14.87 -2.16
CA SER A 74 -2.81 14.27 -1.71
C SER A 74 -1.62 14.79 -2.52
N SER A 75 -1.77 14.95 -3.83
CA SER A 75 -0.72 15.47 -4.71
C SER A 75 -0.43 16.95 -4.44
N CYS A 76 -1.47 17.78 -4.32
CA CYS A 76 -1.31 19.19 -3.96
C CYS A 76 -0.65 19.34 -2.58
N ASN A 77 -1.08 18.55 -1.60
CA ASN A 77 -0.49 18.57 -0.26
C ASN A 77 0.99 18.15 -0.28
N ALA A 78 1.32 17.03 -0.95
CA ALA A 78 2.70 16.56 -1.06
C ALA A 78 3.60 17.61 -1.72
N LEU A 79 3.13 18.25 -2.79
CA LEU A 79 3.87 19.30 -3.49
C LEU A 79 4.09 20.53 -2.61
N LEU A 80 3.03 21.04 -1.97
CA LEU A 80 3.12 22.21 -1.10
C LEU A 80 4.01 21.95 0.13
N CYS A 81 3.83 20.83 0.82
CA CYS A 81 4.65 20.46 1.97
C CYS A 81 6.12 20.30 1.57
N THR A 82 6.40 19.67 0.43
CA THR A 82 7.78 19.51 -0.05
C THR A 82 8.40 20.85 -0.41
N LEU A 83 7.68 21.73 -1.09
CA LEU A 83 8.17 23.05 -1.47
C LEU A 83 8.48 23.92 -0.23
N LEU A 84 7.53 23.99 0.70
CA LEU A 84 7.70 24.76 1.93
C LEU A 84 8.80 24.17 2.82
N GLY A 85 8.83 22.84 2.96
CA GLY A 85 9.86 22.13 3.69
C GLY A 85 11.26 22.35 3.07
N PHE A 86 11.36 22.34 1.74
CA PHE A 86 12.60 22.64 1.03
C PHE A 86 13.11 24.06 1.33
N LEU A 87 12.22 25.07 1.25
CA LEU A 87 12.57 26.45 1.57
C LEU A 87 13.00 26.63 3.03
N ALA A 88 12.29 25.99 3.97
CA ALA A 88 12.64 26.01 5.39
C ALA A 88 13.98 25.32 5.68
N CYS A 89 14.21 24.14 5.11
CA CYS A 89 15.49 23.42 5.21
C CYS A 89 16.65 24.21 4.60
N TYR A 90 16.41 24.94 3.50
CA TYR A 90 17.44 25.82 2.93
C TYR A 90 17.81 26.94 3.89
N ALA A 91 16.82 27.60 4.51
CA ALA A 91 17.08 28.64 5.49
C ALA A 91 17.87 28.11 6.70
N LEU A 92 17.45 26.98 7.28
CA LEU A 92 18.12 26.35 8.43
C LEU A 92 19.51 25.80 8.11
N SER A 93 19.75 25.33 6.89
CA SER A 93 21.06 24.78 6.51
C SER A 93 22.08 25.85 6.13
N ARG A 94 21.62 27.03 5.68
CA ARG A 94 22.51 28.10 5.21
C ARG A 94 22.69 29.23 6.22
N PHE A 95 21.70 29.52 7.05
CA PHE A 95 21.78 30.53 8.09
C PHE A 95 21.93 29.84 9.44
N ASP A 96 22.96 30.24 10.20
CA ASP A 96 23.07 29.88 11.61
C ASP A 96 21.99 30.68 12.38
N LEU A 97 20.83 30.05 12.55
CA LEU A 97 19.72 30.54 13.37
C LEU A 97 19.92 30.21 14.85
#